data_AF-A0A368G537-F1
#
_entry.id   AF-A0A368G537-F1
#
_cell.length_a   1.000
_cell.length_b   1.000
_cell.length_c   1.000
_cell.angle_alpha   90.00
_cell.angle_beta   90.00
_cell.angle_gamma   90.00
#
_symmetry.space_group_name_H-M   'P 1'
#
loop_
_entity.id
_entity.type
_entity.pdbx_description
1 polymer ?
#
loop_
_entity_poly.entity_id
_entity_poly.type
_entity_poly.pdbx_seq_one_letter_code
_entity_poly.pdbx_strand_id
1 'polypeptide(L)' 'MASITNLNKPKDAFEQLEDEHGARQGFCHIRIQQRTGRKTITTVQGVGTEYDLKRIVRFLKKVSC' A
#
# COMPACT_ATOMS: atom_id res chain seq x y z
N MET A 1 20.12 -44.07 -10.99
CA MET A 1 19.37 -43.00 -10.28
C MET A 1 18.98 -41.94 -11.31
N ALA A 2 17.77 -42.03 -11.87
CA ALA A 2 17.31 -41.06 -12.87
C ALA A 2 16.69 -39.85 -12.15
N SER A 3 17.35 -38.70 -12.25
CA SER A 3 16.82 -37.42 -11.76
C SER A 3 15.80 -36.90 -12.76
N ILE A 4 14.52 -36.88 -12.39
CA ILE A 4 13.45 -36.29 -13.18
C ILE A 4 13.61 -34.76 -13.16
N THR A 5 13.82 -34.15 -14.32
CA THR A 5 14.01 -32.70 -14.52
C THR A 5 12.71 -31.94 -14.78
N ASN A 6 11.54 -32.57 -14.66
CA ASN A 6 10.22 -32.01 -15.04
C ASN A 6 9.49 -31.24 -13.92
N LEU A 7 10.21 -30.72 -12.92
CA LEU A 7 9.63 -29.78 -11.96
C LEU A 7 10.38 -28.45 -11.98
N ASN A 8 10.51 -27.88 -13.17
CA ASN A 8 10.75 -26.44 -13.27
C ASN A 8 9.42 -25.79 -12.84
N LYS A 9 9.32 -25.41 -11.56
CA LYS A 9 8.11 -24.86 -10.97
C LYS A 9 7.53 -23.83 -11.93
N PRO A 10 6.27 -23.96 -12.40
CA PRO A 10 5.64 -22.84 -13.09
C PRO A 10 5.70 -21.67 -12.12
N LYS A 11 6.33 -20.56 -12.54
CA LYS A 11 6.32 -19.30 -11.80
C LYS A 11 4.90 -19.11 -11.28
N ASP A 12 4.73 -18.97 -9.97
CA ASP A 12 3.41 -18.98 -9.34
C ASP A 12 2.51 -18.01 -10.12
N ALA A 13 1.34 -18.48 -10.57
CA ALA A 13 0.47 -17.70 -11.45
C ALA A 13 0.06 -16.36 -10.82
N PHE A 14 0.13 -16.28 -9.49
CA PHE A 14 -0.08 -15.07 -8.70
C PHE A 14 1.07 -14.05 -8.85
N GLU A 15 2.33 -14.48 -8.94
CA GLU A 15 3.47 -13.57 -9.11
C GLU A 15 3.48 -12.91 -10.50
N GLN A 16 2.98 -13.59 -11.54
CA GLN A 16 2.89 -13.00 -12.88
C GLN A 16 1.82 -11.90 -12.98
N LEU A 17 0.72 -12.02 -12.22
CA LEU A 17 -0.36 -11.04 -12.19
C LEU A 17 -0.02 -9.81 -11.34
N GLU A 18 0.81 -9.96 -10.32
CA GLU A 18 1.30 -8.84 -9.49
C GLU A 18 2.18 -7.86 -10.29
N ASP A 19 2.95 -8.36 -11.25
CA ASP A 19 3.80 -7.56 -12.13
C ASP A 19 2.98 -6.76 -13.18
N GLU A 20 1.85 -7.29 -13.69
CA GLU A 20 0.98 -6.61 -14.67
C GLU A 20 0.04 -5.56 -14.07
N HIS A 21 -0.33 -5.71 -12.79
CA HIS A 21 -1.27 -4.82 -12.11
C HIS A 21 -0.61 -3.96 -11.04
N GLY A 22 0.58 -3.41 -11.32
CA GLY A 22 1.13 -2.29 -10.55
C GLY A 22 1.17 -2.48 -9.02
N ALA A 23 1.21 -3.73 -8.55
CA ALA A 23 0.98 -4.11 -7.15
C ALA A 23 2.12 -3.69 -6.21
N ARG A 24 3.07 -2.89 -6.73
CA ARG A 24 4.21 -2.33 -5.99
C ARG A 24 3.95 -0.91 -5.48
N GLN A 25 2.84 -0.26 -5.83
CA GLN A 25 2.31 0.81 -4.99
C GLN A 25 1.62 0.14 -3.80
N GLY A 26 2.42 -0.17 -2.77
CA GLY A 26 1.96 -0.86 -1.57
C GLY A 26 0.67 -0.25 -1.00
N PHE A 27 -0.18 -1.10 -0.42
CA PHE A 27 -1.50 -0.71 0.07
C PHE A 27 -1.47 0.59 0.89
N CYS A 28 -2.32 1.54 0.51
CA CYS A 28 -2.57 2.73 1.31
C CYS A 28 -3.48 2.37 2.49
N HIS A 29 -2.93 2.33 3.69
CA HIS A 29 -3.68 2.04 4.90
C HIS A 29 -4.17 3.34 5.56
N ILE A 30 -5.48 3.56 5.53
CA ILE A 30 -6.12 4.64 6.29
C ILE A 30 -6.64 4.05 7.59
N ARG A 31 -6.19 4.59 8.72
CA ARG A 31 -6.55 4.14 10.06
C ARG A 31 -7.11 5.29 10.87
N ILE A 32 -8.12 5.00 11.69
CA ILE A 32 -8.67 5.96 12.65
C ILE A 32 -8.29 5.50 14.05
N GLN A 33 -7.71 6.41 14.83
CA GLN A 33 -7.27 6.16 16.19
C GLN A 33 -7.93 7.18 17.12
N GLN A 34 -8.42 6.77 18.27
CA GLN A 34 -8.95 7.68 19.29
C GLN A 34 -7.78 8.23 20.12
N ARG A 35 -7.70 9.55 20.28
CA ARG A 35 -6.64 10.20 21.08
C ARG A 35 -7.08 10.46 22.51
N THR A 36 -8.11 11.29 22.69
CA THR A 36 -8.64 11.68 24.00
C THR A 36 -10.13 11.98 23.92
N GLY A 37 -10.93 11.35 24.78
CA GLY A 37 -12.38 11.49 24.73
C GLY A 37 -12.91 11.23 23.31
N ARG A 38 -13.68 12.17 22.76
CA ARG A 38 -14.22 12.06 21.38
C ARG A 38 -13.25 12.55 20.28
N LYS A 39 -12.02 12.94 20.61
CA LYS A 39 -11.01 13.38 19.62
C LYS A 39 -10.35 12.17 18.99
N THR A 40 -10.30 12.12 17.66
CA THR A 40 -9.64 11.07 16.87
C THR A 40 -8.52 11.64 16.00
N ILE A 41 -7.57 10.80 15.62
CA ILE A 41 -6.55 11.06 14.62
C ILE A 41 -6.69 10.03 13.52
N THR A 42 -6.73 10.49 12.28
CA THR A 42 -6.65 9.64 11.11
C THR A 42 -5.20 9.59 10.62
N THR A 43 -4.61 8.40 10.56
CA THR A 43 -3.27 8.18 10.02
C THR A 43 -3.38 7.51 8.66
N VAL A 44 -2.53 7.93 7.72
CA VAL A 44 -2.44 7.35 6.38
C VAL A 44 -1.02 6.81 6.22
N GLN A 45 -0.90 5.52 5.91
CA GLN A 45 0.37 4.83 5.66
C GLN A 45 0.38 4.29 4.24
N GLY A 46 1.55 4.11 3.64
CA GLY A 46 1.66 3.57 2.28
C GLY A 46 1.44 4.60 1.17
N VAL A 47 1.61 5.89 1.46
CA VAL A 47 1.61 6.92 0.41
C VAL A 47 2.96 6.86 -0.33
N GLY A 48 2.91 6.83 -1.67
CA GLY A 48 4.10 6.82 -2.51
C GLY A 48 5.00 8.03 -2.24
N THR A 49 6.32 7.84 -2.31
CA THR A 49 7.31 8.89 -2.07
C THR A 49 7.35 9.95 -3.19
N GLU A 50 6.68 9.68 -4.32
CA GLU A 50 6.50 10.61 -5.43
C GLU A 50 5.57 11.80 -5.08
N TYR A 51 4.76 11.67 -4.03
CA TYR A 51 3.79 12.70 -3.64
C TYR A 51 4.34 13.64 -2.56
N ASP A 52 4.07 14.94 -2.70
CA ASP A 52 4.37 15.93 -1.65
C ASP A 52 3.33 15.90 -0.52
N LEU A 53 3.69 15.22 0.56
CA LEU A 53 2.89 15.09 1.78
C LEU A 53 2.53 16.45 2.40
N LYS A 54 3.41 17.47 2.33
CA LYS A 54 3.13 18.78 2.93
C LYS A 54 2.02 19.51 2.19
N ARG A 55 2.03 19.44 0.85
CA ARG A 55 0.98 20.04 0.01
C ARG A 55 -0.37 19.37 0.26
N ILE A 56 -0.40 18.03 0.36
CA ILE A 56 -1.61 17.26 0.66
C ILE A 56 -2.19 17.65 2.03
N VAL A 57 -1.35 17.68 3.08
CA VAL A 57 -1.80 18.08 4.43
C VAL A 57 -2.33 19.51 4.44
N ARG A 58 -1.71 20.43 3.70
CA ARG A 58 -2.18 21.83 3.62
C ARG A 58 -3.53 21.93 2.94
N PHE A 59 -3.76 21.17 1.87
CA PHE A 59 -5.05 21.12 1.19
C PHE A 59 -6.14 20.54 2.11
N LEU A 60 -5.88 19.40 2.74
CA LEU A 60 -6.82 18.76 3.66
C LEU A 60 -7.20 19.69 4.82
N LYS A 61 -6.22 20.37 5.40
CA LYS A 61 -6.47 21.35 6.47
C LYS A 61 -7.35 22.50 6.02
N LYS A 62 -7.25 22.96 4.76
CA LYS A 62 -8.08 24.04 4.20
C LYS A 62 -9.52 23.61 3.93
N VAL A 63 -9.73 22.33 3.60
CA VAL A 63 -11.06 21.79 3.28
C VAL A 63 -11.83 21.39 4.54
N SER A 64 -11.12 20.95 5.58
CA SER A 64 -11.73 20.50 6.84
C SER A 64 -12.09 21.62 7.81
N CYS A 65 -11.65 22.86 7.57
CA CYS A 65 -11.98 24.03 8.39
C CYS A 65 -12.90 24.99 7.64
#